data_AF-A0A0Q5TJF4-F1
#
_entry.id   AF-A0A0Q5TJF4-F1
#
_cell.length_a   1.000
_cell.length_b   1.000
_cell.length_c   1.000
_cell.angle_alpha   90.00
_cell.angle_beta   90.00
_cell.angle_gamma   90.00
#
_symmetry.space_group_name_H-M   'P 1'
#
loop_
_entity.id
_entity.type
_entity.pdbx_description
1 polymer ?
#
loop_
_entity_poly.entity_id
_entity_poly.type
_entity_poly.pdbx_seq_one_letter_code
_entity_poly.pdbx_strand_id
1 'polypeptide(L)' 'MSNSIQNQKQFKLIMERIEDYLQLATSEGGFQMFNEDELAELQQLSMLAEQYEDTVLHIMPIIVRKA' A
#
# COMPACT_ATOMS: atom_id res chain seq x y z
N MET A 1 13.87 10.64 2.50
CA MET A 1 12.82 11.66 2.33
C MET A 1 11.69 11.30 3.27
N SER A 2 10.91 12.26 3.78
CA SER A 2 9.80 11.95 4.69
C SER A 2 8.72 11.20 3.92
N ASN A 3 8.86 9.87 3.86
CA ASN A 3 7.98 8.93 3.17
C ASN A 3 6.72 8.73 4.03
N SER A 4 5.92 9.78 4.20
CA SER A 4 4.68 9.71 4.99
C SER A 4 3.59 10.47 4.26
N ILE A 5 2.42 9.85 4.11
CA ILE A 5 1.24 10.45 3.49
C ILE A 5 0.76 11.60 4.39
N GLN A 6 0.66 12.81 3.84
CA GLN A 6 0.31 14.01 4.62
C GLN A 6 -1.17 14.38 4.54
N ASN A 7 -1.88 13.89 3.53
CA ASN A 7 -3.28 14.25 3.30
C ASN A 7 -4.04 13.16 2.52
N GLN A 8 -5.37 13.27 2.57
CA GLN A 8 -6.29 12.32 1.94
C GLN A 8 -6.11 12.21 0.41
N LYS A 9 -5.69 13.29 -0.25
CA LYS A 9 -5.46 13.27 -1.71
C LYS A 9 -4.29 12.36 -2.06
N GLN A 10 -3.19 12.46 -1.32
CA GLN A 10 -2.03 11.56 -1.50
C GLN A 10 -2.40 10.11 -1.17
N PHE A 11 -3.16 9.90 -0.09
CA PHE A 11 -3.67 8.57 0.26
C PHE A 11 -4.48 7.95 -0.87
N LYS A 12 -5.41 8.70 -1.46
CA LYS A 12 -6.25 8.22 -2.57
C LYS A 12 -5.42 7.80 -3.78
N LEU A 13 -4.42 8.60 -4.16
CA LEU A 13 -3.53 8.27 -5.29
C LEU A 13 -2.70 7.01 -5.03
N ILE A 14 -2.22 6.84 -3.80
CA ILE A 14 -1.47 5.63 -3.39
C ILE A 14 -2.40 4.41 -3.45
N MET A 15 -3.63 4.52 -2.94
CA MET A 15 -4.61 3.44 -3.00
C MET A 15 -5.01 3.07 -4.44
N GLU A 16 -5.19 4.07 -5.31
CA GLU A 16 -5.44 3.82 -6.75
C GLU A 16 -4.28 3.04 -7.38
N ARG A 17 -3.03 3.39 -7.04
CA ARG A 17 -1.85 2.68 -7.54
C ARG A 17 -1.74 1.25 -7.00
N ILE A 18 -2.04 1.04 -5.72
CA ILE A 18 -2.09 -0.30 -5.11
C ILE A 18 -3.17 -1.14 -5.81
N GLU A 19 -4.35 -0.57 -6.04
CA GLU A 19 -5.45 -1.26 -6.72
C GLU A 19 -5.05 -1.68 -8.15
N ASP A 20 -4.34 -0.84 -8.90
CA ASP A 20 -3.81 -1.22 -10.22
C ASP A 20 -2.91 -2.47 -10.14
N TYR A 21 -2.02 -2.54 -9.16
CA TYR A 21 -1.18 -3.73 -8.93
C TYR A 21 -2.00 -4.94 -8.52
N LEU A 22 -3.01 -4.78 -7.65
CA LEU A 22 -3.86 -5.91 -7.23
C LEU A 22 -4.70 -6.44 -8.40
N GLN A 23 -5.20 -5.56 -9.28
CA GLN A 23 -5.91 -5.92 -10.50
C GLN A 23 -5.00 -6.64 -11.49
N LEU A 24 -3.77 -6.15 -11.66
CA LEU A 24 -2.79 -6.80 -12.53
C LEU A 24 -2.42 -8.19 -11.98
N ALA A 25 -2.17 -8.31 -10.68
CA ALA A 25 -1.87 -9.59 -10.04
C ALA A 25 -3.04 -10.58 -10.16
N THR A 26 -4.29 -10.12 -10.01
CA THR A 26 -5.45 -11.00 -10.15
C THR A 26 -5.72 -11.41 -11.60
N SER A 27 -5.36 -10.57 -12.57
CA SER A 27 -5.56 -10.84 -14.00
C SER A 27 -4.46 -11.68 -14.64
N GLU A 28 -3.20 -11.48 -14.25
CA GLU A 28 -2.02 -12.07 -14.90
C GLU A 28 -1.48 -13.34 -14.22
N GLY A 29 -2.13 -13.84 -13.15
CA GLY A 29 -1.75 -15.11 -12.51
C GLY A 29 -0.97 -14.98 -11.20
N GLY A 30 -1.07 -13.83 -10.53
CA GLY A 30 -0.57 -13.56 -9.19
C GLY A 30 0.65 -12.65 -9.16
N PHE A 31 1.13 -12.34 -7.95
CA PHE A 31 2.29 -11.47 -7.72
C PHE A 31 3.62 -12.01 -8.28
N GLN A 32 3.66 -13.28 -8.68
CA GLN A 32 4.86 -13.90 -9.27
C GLN A 32 5.21 -13.33 -10.65
N MET A 33 4.27 -12.63 -11.29
CA MET A 33 4.47 -11.99 -12.58
C MET A 33 5.18 -10.64 -12.48
N PHE A 34 5.30 -10.10 -11.27
CA PHE A 34 5.95 -8.81 -11.04
C PHE A 34 7.45 -8.97 -10.94
N ASN A 35 8.17 -8.00 -11.48
CA ASN A 35 9.60 -7.89 -11.25
C ASN A 35 9.89 -7.36 -9.84
N GLU A 36 11.17 -7.37 -9.45
CA GLU A 36 11.59 -6.95 -8.11
C GLU A 36 11.25 -5.48 -7.81
N ASP A 37 11.31 -4.60 -8.81
CA ASP A 37 10.99 -3.17 -8.64
C ASP A 37 9.49 -2.95 -8.42
N GLU A 38 8.64 -3.67 -9.18
CA GLU A 38 7.19 -3.63 -9.02
C GLU A 38 6.74 -4.15 -7.66
N LEU A 39 7.35 -5.25 -7.20
CA LEU A 39 7.09 -5.79 -5.86
C LEU A 39 7.57 -4.84 -4.76
N ALA A 40 8.74 -4.21 -4.94
CA ALA A 40 9.26 -3.24 -4.00
C ALA A 40 8.38 -1.98 -3.93
N GLU A 41 7.89 -1.49 -5.08
CA GLU A 41 6.95 -0.37 -5.14
C GLU A 41 5.65 -0.72 -4.43
N LEU A 42 5.03 -1.86 -4.75
CA LEU A 42 3.80 -2.31 -4.10
C LEU A 42 3.96 -2.45 -2.58
N GLN A 43 5.08 -3.03 -2.12
CA GLN A 43 5.39 -3.14 -0.70
C GLN A 43 5.49 -1.76 -0.04
N GLN A 44 6.23 -0.84 -0.65
CA GLN A 44 6.40 0.52 -0.12
C GLN A 44 5.07 1.28 -0.06
N LEU A 45 4.27 1.22 -1.12
CA LEU A 45 2.96 1.85 -1.17
C LEU A 45 2.02 1.29 -0.09
N SER A 46 2.02 -0.04 0.08
CA SER A 46 1.20 -0.70 1.10
C SER A 46 1.58 -0.27 2.52
N MET A 47 2.89 -0.18 2.82
CA MET A 47 3.37 0.32 4.12
C MET A 47 3.00 1.78 4.37
N LEU A 48 3.03 2.62 3.33
CA LEU A 48 2.62 4.02 3.42
C LEU A 48 1.13 4.17 3.71
N ALA A 49 0.31 3.36 3.02
CA ALA A 49 -1.13 3.33 3.23
C ALA A 49 -1.46 2.88 4.66
N GLU A 50 -0.90 1.75 5.10
CA GLU A 50 -1.09 1.22 6.46
C GLU A 50 -0.72 2.26 7.53
N GLN A 51 0.43 2.93 7.39
CA GLN A 51 0.84 3.96 8.34
C GLN A 51 -0.18 5.11 8.42
N TYR A 52 -0.75 5.53 7.28
CA TYR A 52 -1.77 6.59 7.26
C TYR A 52 -3.09 6.13 7.86
N GLU A 53 -3.49 4.89 7.58
CA GLU A 53 -4.68 4.26 8.15
C GLU A 53 -4.59 4.15 9.68
N ASP A 54 -3.42 3.79 10.20
CA ASP A 54 -3.14 3.71 11.64
C ASP A 54 -3.11 5.09 12.30
N THR A 55 -2.35 6.03 11.74
CA THR A 55 -1.98 7.27 12.44
C THR A 55 -2.93 8.44 12.20
N VAL A 56 -3.65 8.43 11.07
CA VAL A 56 -4.54 9.53 10.68
C VAL A 56 -5.99 9.09 10.69
N LEU A 57 -6.30 7.98 10.01
CA LEU A 57 -7.69 7.52 9.87
C LEU A 57 -8.17 6.74 11.11
N HIS A 58 -7.26 6.09 11.84
CA HIS A 58 -7.55 5.22 12.99
C HIS A 58 -8.56 4.10 12.65
N ILE A 59 -8.44 3.54 11.45
CA ILE A 59 -9.42 2.57 10.91
C ILE A 59 -8.97 1.11 10.99
N MET A 60 -7.71 0.83 11.35
CA MET A 60 -7.23 -0.55 11.42
C MET A 60 -7.89 -1.29 12.60
N PRO A 61 -8.71 -2.33 12.34
CA PRO A 61 -9.52 -2.97 13.37
C PRO A 61 -8.72 -3.97 14.23
N ILE A 62 -7.49 -4.31 13.84
CA ILE A 62 -6.65 -5.30 14.50
C ILE A 62 -5.34 -4.64 14.96
N ILE A 63 -5.12 -4.62 16.28
CA ILE A 63 -3.84 -4.19 16.86
C ILE A 63 -2.83 -5.30 16.63
N VAL A 64 -2.05 -5.20 15.55
CA VAL A 64 -0.93 -6.12 15.32
C VAL A 64 0.19 -5.73 16.27
N ARG A 65 0.46 -6.54 17.30
CA ARG A 65 1.67 -6.35 18.12
C ARG A 65 2.87 -6.66 17.22
N LYS A 66 3.62 -5.63 16.82
CA LYS A 66 4.92 -5.81 16.15
C LYS A 66 5.81 -6.61 17.10
N ALA A 67 6.24 -7.80 16.63
CA ALA A 67 7.12 -8.70 17.36
C ALA A 67 8.55 -8.13 17.44
#